data_AF-A0A833UAF4-F1
#
_entry.id   AF-A0A833UAF4-F1
#
_cell.length_a   1.000
_cell.length_b   1.000
_cell.length_c   1.000
_cell.angle_alpha   90.00
_cell.angle_beta   90.00
_cell.angle_gamma   90.00
#
_symmetry.space_group_name_H-M   'P 1'
#
loop_
_entity.id
_entity.type
_entity.pdbx_description
1 polymer ?
#
loop_
_entity_poly.entity_id
_entity_poly.type
_entity_poly.pdbx_seq_one_letter_code
_entity_poly.pdbx_strand_id
1 'polypeptide(L)'
;MFACALAGIIGRPLTFLAIFWPANAVLLGLFLRFPTLKNIGGWLGAFIGFMIADLITGNTFLVTLFLTLANLSHALVTLLLIHFFKLDYKQYNKGLTFLYLFGISAFGGCLAAASFACLTVPHLPNTFMSMDRIWIDFGMWWTGEILNVIAFLPIVLAIPNQNTIQNYFQEYKQQPLQTEILLPFFRRCTLSDPYPFFYWPRGNYVSDRCIDLSSVEL
;
A
#
# COMPACT_ATOMS: atom_id res chain seq x y z
N MET A 1 -3.59 12.43 -1.30
CA MET A 1 -4.66 12.46 -0.28
C MET A 1 -5.97 12.97 -0.84
N PHE A 2 -6.07 14.23 -1.27
CA PHE A 2 -7.28 14.79 -1.88
C PHE A 2 -7.91 13.87 -2.95
N ALA A 3 -7.15 13.46 -3.98
CA ALA A 3 -7.67 12.60 -5.05
C ALA A 3 -8.15 11.22 -4.55
N CYS A 4 -7.42 10.60 -3.62
CA CYS A 4 -7.79 9.31 -3.03
C CYS A 4 -9.07 9.42 -2.19
N ALA A 5 -9.20 10.50 -1.41
CA ALA A 5 -10.38 10.77 -0.61
C ALA A 5 -11.59 11.07 -1.51
N LEU A 6 -11.41 11.93 -2.52
CA LEU A 6 -12.46 12.27 -3.49
C LEU A 6 -12.97 11.03 -4.23
N ALA A 7 -12.07 10.14 -4.68
CA ALA A 7 -12.45 8.88 -5.32
C ALA A 7 -13.30 8.00 -4.40
N GLY A 8 -12.95 7.93 -3.10
CA GLY A 8 -13.75 7.20 -2.11
C GLY A 8 -15.11 7.83 -1.85
N ILE A 9 -15.19 9.16 -1.77
CA ILE A 9 -16.44 9.88 -1.53
C ILE A 9 -17.39 9.75 -2.72
N ILE A 10 -16.89 9.86 -3.96
CA ILE A 10 -17.70 9.67 -5.17
C ILE A 10 -18.21 8.23 -5.29
N GLY A 11 -17.40 7.25 -4.87
CA GLY A 11 -17.76 5.83 -4.90
C GLY A 11 -18.74 5.38 -3.80
N ARG A 12 -19.18 6.27 -2.89
CA ARG A 12 -20.00 5.88 -1.74
C ARG A 12 -21.48 5.74 -2.10
N PRO A 13 -22.20 4.71 -1.59
CA PRO A 13 -23.66 4.66 -1.67
C PRO A 13 -24.29 5.78 -0.81
N LEU A 14 -25.46 6.30 -1.20
CA LEU A 14 -26.12 7.42 -0.51
C LEU A 14 -26.40 7.18 0.98
N THR A 15 -26.56 5.92 1.41
CA THR A 15 -26.98 5.54 2.76
C THR A 15 -25.89 4.80 3.56
N PHE A 16 -24.69 4.64 3.02
CA PHE A 16 -23.64 3.81 3.61
C PHE A 16 -22.25 4.44 3.47
N LEU A 17 -21.32 3.97 4.30
CA LEU A 17 -19.91 4.31 4.18
C LEU A 17 -19.31 3.76 2.87
N ALA A 18 -18.27 4.43 2.39
CA ALA A 18 -17.56 3.99 1.19
C ALA A 18 -16.83 2.67 1.47
N ILE A 19 -17.16 1.62 0.72
CA ILE A 19 -16.42 0.35 0.76
C ILE A 19 -15.02 0.53 0.15
N PHE A 20 -14.94 1.36 -0.90
CA PHE A 20 -13.69 1.74 -1.55
C PHE A 20 -13.14 3.02 -0.92
N TRP A 21 -12.10 2.90 -0.09
CA TRP A 21 -11.49 4.03 0.62
C TRP A 21 -9.96 3.91 0.64
N PRO A 22 -9.28 4.17 -0.50
CA PRO A 22 -7.83 4.01 -0.60
C PRO A 22 -7.05 5.00 0.27
N ALA A 23 -7.66 6.10 0.69
CA ALA A 23 -6.97 7.25 1.26
C ALA A 23 -6.13 6.88 2.49
N ASN A 24 -6.69 6.18 3.46
CA ASN A 24 -5.99 5.89 4.72
C ASN A 24 -4.83 4.90 4.53
N ALA A 25 -5.07 3.83 3.77
CA ALA A 25 -4.05 2.86 3.39
C ALA A 25 -2.90 3.49 2.61
N VAL A 26 -3.21 4.40 1.68
CA VAL A 26 -2.21 5.14 0.90
C VAL A 26 -1.42 6.10 1.78
N LEU A 27 -2.07 6.82 2.71
CA LEU A 27 -1.39 7.71 3.65
C LEU A 27 -0.36 6.96 4.50
N LEU A 28 -0.80 5.86 5.11
CA LEU A 28 0.08 4.99 5.89
C LEU A 28 1.25 4.47 5.05
N GLY A 29 0.96 3.96 3.85
CA GLY A 29 1.98 3.47 2.92
C GLY A 29 2.99 4.54 2.53
N LEU A 30 2.54 5.77 2.26
CA LEU A 30 3.42 6.89 1.94
C LEU A 30 4.34 7.25 3.11
N PHE A 31 3.84 7.28 4.35
CA PHE A 31 4.66 7.55 5.53
C PHE A 31 5.67 6.44 5.85
N LEU A 32 5.32 5.18 5.60
CA LEU A 32 6.24 4.06 5.75
C LEU A 32 7.30 4.03 4.64
N ARG A 33 6.90 4.30 3.40
CA ARG A 33 7.77 4.22 2.22
C ARG A 33 8.71 5.41 2.09
N PHE A 34 8.21 6.61 2.37
CA PHE A 34 8.93 7.88 2.24
C PHE A 34 8.97 8.59 3.60
N PRO A 35 9.96 8.27 4.47
CA PRO A 35 10.07 8.87 5.79
C PRO A 35 10.18 10.40 5.78
N THR A 36 10.64 10.98 4.68
CA THR A 36 10.68 12.45 4.46
C THR A 36 9.30 13.10 4.52
N LEU A 37 8.23 12.37 4.15
CA LEU A 37 6.85 12.84 4.22
C LEU A 37 6.26 12.75 5.64
N LYS A 38 6.89 11.98 6.54
CA LYS A 38 6.46 11.84 7.94
C LYS A 38 6.90 13.02 8.79
N ASN A 39 6.60 14.23 8.32
CA ASN A 39 6.85 15.50 9.00
C ASN A 39 5.53 16.26 9.19
N ILE A 40 5.56 17.39 9.89
CA ILE A 40 4.36 18.20 10.17
C ILE A 40 3.67 18.63 8.87
N GLY A 41 4.43 19.01 7.83
CA GLY A 41 3.89 19.37 6.53
C GLY A 41 3.14 18.23 5.83
N GLY A 42 3.62 16.99 5.95
CA GLY A 42 2.92 15.81 5.41
C GLY A 42 1.59 15.53 6.10
N TRP A 43 1.56 15.67 7.44
CA TRP A 43 0.33 15.58 8.23
C TRP A 43 -0.66 16.70 7.89
N LEU A 44 -0.19 17.95 7.80
CA LEU A 44 -1.01 19.09 7.41
C LEU A 44 -1.54 18.95 5.98
N GLY A 45 -0.71 18.49 5.05
CA GLY A 45 -1.14 18.23 3.67
C GLY A 45 -2.19 17.12 3.58
N ALA A 46 -2.07 16.08 4.41
CA ALA A 46 -3.10 15.04 4.52
C ALA A 46 -4.40 15.60 5.10
N PHE A 47 -4.32 16.34 6.20
CA PHE A 47 -5.45 17.01 6.84
C PHE A 47 -6.20 17.91 5.86
N ILE A 48 -5.49 18.84 5.20
CA ILE A 48 -6.06 19.76 4.22
C ILE A 48 -6.68 18.98 3.06
N GLY A 49 -6.01 17.93 2.56
CA GLY A 49 -6.52 17.10 1.49
C GLY A 49 -7.84 16.39 1.83
N PHE A 50 -7.99 15.88 3.06
CA PHE A 50 -9.23 15.29 3.55
C PHE A 50 -10.33 16.34 3.73
N MET A 51 -10.02 17.45 4.39
CA MET A 51 -10.96 18.55 4.63
C MET A 51 -11.54 19.09 3.31
N ILE A 52 -10.68 19.40 2.33
CA ILE A 52 -11.13 19.94 1.04
C ILE A 52 -11.99 18.92 0.29
N ALA A 53 -11.58 17.65 0.26
CA ALA A 53 -12.34 16.61 -0.46
C ALA A 53 -13.76 16.46 0.10
N ASP A 54 -13.92 16.45 1.41
CA ASP A 54 -15.21 16.24 2.05
C ASP A 54 -16.09 17.51 2.05
N LEU A 55 -15.50 18.69 2.24
CA LEU A 55 -16.23 19.97 2.17
C LEU A 55 -16.79 20.25 0.77
N ILE A 56 -16.04 19.95 -0.30
CA ILE A 56 -16.51 20.12 -1.68
C ILE A 56 -17.72 19.22 -1.97
N THR A 57 -17.84 18.10 -1.25
CA THR A 57 -18.96 17.15 -1.41
C THR A 57 -20.20 17.51 -0.58
N GLY A 58 -20.18 18.65 0.11
CA GLY A 58 -21.34 19.22 0.78
C GLY A 58 -21.52 18.84 2.25
N ASN A 59 -20.54 18.18 2.88
CA ASN A 59 -20.59 17.90 4.31
C ASN A 59 -20.38 19.17 5.15
N THR A 60 -20.93 19.16 6.37
CA THR A 60 -20.73 20.27 7.31
C THR A 60 -19.30 20.27 7.86
N PHE A 61 -18.76 21.46 8.15
CA PHE A 61 -17.38 21.60 8.63
C PHE A 61 -17.07 20.73 9.85
N LEU A 62 -17.99 20.66 10.81
CA LEU A 62 -17.80 19.90 12.04
C LEU A 62 -17.74 18.39 11.76
N VAL A 63 -18.66 17.87 10.95
CA VAL A 63 -18.65 16.45 10.53
C VAL A 63 -17.36 16.14 9.79
N THR A 64 -16.97 16.99 8.83
CA THR A 64 -15.72 16.83 8.07
C THR A 64 -14.48 16.83 8.95
N LEU A 65 -14.44 17.68 9.98
CA LEU A 65 -13.33 17.74 10.93
C LEU A 65 -13.17 16.42 11.68
N PHE A 66 -14.25 15.90 12.27
CA PHE A 66 -14.20 14.64 13.02
C PHE A 66 -13.92 13.43 12.13
N LEU A 67 -14.46 13.39 10.91
CA LEU A 67 -14.11 12.37 9.92
C LEU A 67 -12.63 12.44 9.53
N THR A 68 -12.10 13.65 9.35
CA THR A 68 -10.68 13.84 9.05
C THR A 68 -9.79 13.36 10.20
N LEU A 69 -10.17 13.67 11.44
CA LEU A 69 -9.45 13.17 12.62
C LEU A 69 -9.52 11.64 12.74
N ALA A 70 -10.67 11.04 12.44
CA ALA A 70 -10.81 9.58 12.37
C ALA A 70 -9.86 8.97 11.33
N ASN A 71 -9.80 9.53 10.13
CA ASN A 71 -8.92 9.08 9.05
C ASN A 71 -7.43 9.22 9.42
N LEU A 72 -7.04 10.31 10.07
CA LEU A 72 -5.66 10.52 10.52
C LEU A 72 -5.27 9.60 11.68
N SER A 73 -6.22 9.24 12.55
CA SER A 73 -5.96 8.36 13.70
C SER A 73 -5.50 6.97 13.27
N HIS A 74 -5.97 6.46 12.12
CA HIS A 74 -5.50 5.20 11.53
C HIS A 74 -3.99 5.20 11.34
N ALA A 75 -3.47 6.16 10.58
CA ALA A 75 -2.05 6.27 10.30
C ALA A 75 -1.26 6.55 11.59
N LEU A 76 -1.79 7.40 12.47
CA LEU A 76 -1.12 7.79 13.71
C LEU A 76 -0.93 6.58 14.64
N VAL A 77 -2.02 5.87 14.96
CA VAL A 77 -2.00 4.71 15.86
C VAL A 77 -1.15 3.59 15.28
N THR A 78 -1.25 3.33 13.97
CA THR A 78 -0.41 2.30 13.33
C THR A 78 1.08 2.64 13.46
N LEU A 79 1.48 3.88 13.17
CA LEU A 79 2.87 4.30 13.28
C LEU A 79 3.39 4.28 14.73
N LEU A 80 2.55 4.65 15.70
CA LEU A 80 2.88 4.56 17.12
C LEU A 80 3.10 3.12 17.56
N LEU A 81 2.23 2.19 17.15
CA LEU A 81 2.38 0.78 17.49
C LEU A 81 3.61 0.16 16.82
N ILE A 82 3.89 0.49 15.55
CA ILE A 82 5.12 0.05 14.87
C ILE A 82 6.36 0.54 15.63
N HIS A 83 6.35 1.79 16.09
CA HIS A 83 7.44 2.34 16.88
C HIS A 83 7.57 1.65 18.24
N PHE A 84 6.46 1.42 18.94
CA PHE A 84 6.42 0.80 20.26
C PHE A 84 6.91 -0.66 20.22
N PHE A 85 6.46 -1.44 19.25
CA PHE A 85 6.90 -2.83 19.05
C PHE A 85 8.29 -2.94 18.40
N LYS A 86 8.96 -1.81 18.11
CA LYS A 86 10.26 -1.74 17.45
C LYS A 86 10.33 -2.65 16.22
N LEU A 87 9.25 -2.65 15.44
CA LEU A 87 9.21 -3.43 14.22
C LEU A 87 10.19 -2.81 13.24
N ASP A 88 11.32 -3.49 13.06
CA ASP A 88 12.15 -3.24 11.91
C ASP A 88 11.32 -3.71 10.72
N TYR A 89 10.90 -2.78 9.85
CA TYR A 89 10.16 -3.04 8.60
C TYR A 89 11.01 -2.69 7.37
N LYS A 90 12.25 -2.21 7.56
CA LYS A 90 13.14 -1.77 6.47
C LYS A 90 14.07 -2.85 5.95
N GLN A 91 14.29 -3.94 6.70
CA GLN A 91 15.31 -4.94 6.41
C GLN A 91 14.77 -6.22 5.73
N TYR A 92 13.69 -6.15 4.94
CA TYR A 92 12.87 -7.35 4.67
C TYR A 92 13.29 -8.27 3.55
N ASN A 93 13.65 -9.48 3.97
CA ASN A 93 13.65 -10.73 3.19
C ASN A 93 12.70 -11.81 3.79
N LYS A 94 11.70 -11.45 4.63
CA LYS A 94 10.81 -12.44 5.29
C LYS A 94 9.33 -12.02 5.28
N GLY A 95 8.47 -12.84 4.67
CA GLY A 95 7.01 -12.57 4.57
C GLY A 95 6.27 -12.31 5.89
N LEU A 96 6.82 -12.79 7.03
CA LEU A 96 6.22 -12.64 8.36
C LEU A 96 6.03 -11.18 8.82
N THR A 97 6.82 -10.21 8.36
CA THR A 97 6.63 -8.83 8.83
C THR A 97 5.60 -8.04 8.07
N PHE A 98 5.31 -8.41 6.83
CA PHE A 98 4.09 -7.94 6.19
C PHE A 98 2.88 -8.39 7.00
N LEU A 99 2.88 -9.64 7.48
CA LEU A 99 1.80 -10.13 8.35
C LEU A 99 1.69 -9.33 9.66
N TYR A 100 2.80 -9.02 10.34
CA TYR A 100 2.77 -8.17 11.54
C TYR A 100 2.31 -6.75 11.25
N LEU A 101 2.76 -6.15 10.15
CA LEU A 101 2.35 -4.81 9.73
C LEU A 101 0.84 -4.77 9.46
N PHE A 102 0.31 -5.75 8.73
CA PHE A 102 -1.12 -5.87 8.49
C PHE A 102 -1.90 -6.10 9.78
N GLY A 103 -1.42 -6.98 10.66
CA GLY A 103 -2.06 -7.22 11.96
C GLY A 103 -2.13 -5.96 12.82
N ILE A 104 -1.04 -5.21 12.92
CA ILE A 104 -1.02 -3.95 13.69
C ILE A 104 -1.89 -2.88 13.04
N SER A 105 -1.90 -2.78 11.72
CA SER A 105 -2.77 -1.82 11.05
C SER A 105 -4.25 -2.20 11.24
N ALA A 106 -4.61 -3.48 11.09
CA ALA A 106 -5.98 -3.96 11.23
C ALA A 106 -6.54 -3.82 12.65
N PHE A 107 -5.79 -4.26 13.68
CA PHE A 107 -6.26 -4.27 15.06
C PHE A 107 -5.89 -3.01 15.85
N GLY A 108 -4.93 -2.23 15.37
CA GLY A 108 -4.55 -0.96 15.97
C GLY A 108 -5.20 0.20 15.25
N GLY A 109 -4.69 0.49 14.05
CA GLY A 109 -5.07 1.67 13.29
C GLY A 109 -6.51 1.68 12.79
N CYS A 110 -6.95 0.64 12.08
CA CYS A 110 -8.31 0.55 11.55
C CYS A 110 -9.34 0.54 12.69
N LEU A 111 -9.03 -0.16 13.79
CA LEU A 111 -9.87 -0.23 14.97
C LEU A 111 -10.00 1.14 15.65
N ALA A 112 -8.89 1.86 15.82
CA ALA A 112 -8.88 3.20 16.40
C ALA A 112 -9.68 4.21 15.55
N ALA A 113 -9.52 4.18 14.23
CA ALA A 113 -10.26 5.05 13.32
C ALA A 113 -11.77 4.79 13.37
N ALA A 114 -12.20 3.53 13.24
CA ALA A 114 -13.60 3.14 13.33
C ALA A 114 -14.19 3.50 14.70
N SER A 115 -13.47 3.22 15.79
CA SER A 115 -13.93 3.53 17.15
C SER A 115 -14.07 5.04 17.35
N PHE A 116 -13.08 5.83 16.93
CA PHE A 116 -13.15 7.29 17.04
C PHE A 116 -14.32 7.87 16.25
N ALA A 117 -14.53 7.39 15.01
CA ALA A 117 -15.65 7.84 14.19
C ALA A 117 -17.00 7.52 14.86
N CYS A 118 -17.22 6.26 15.26
CA CYS A 118 -18.48 5.83 15.89
C CYS A 118 -18.75 6.51 17.24
N LEU A 119 -17.71 6.87 18.01
CA LEU A 119 -17.87 7.56 19.29
C LEU A 119 -18.12 9.07 19.15
N THR A 120 -17.89 9.66 17.98
CA THR A 120 -17.94 11.12 17.80
C THR A 120 -18.96 11.54 16.73
N VAL A 121 -18.88 10.99 15.53
CA VAL A 121 -19.62 11.42 14.34
C VAL A 121 -21.14 11.26 14.49
N PRO A 122 -21.70 10.19 15.12
CA PRO A 122 -23.14 10.08 15.35
C PRO A 122 -23.73 11.15 16.28
N HIS A 123 -22.92 11.77 17.14
CA HIS A 123 -23.38 12.80 18.08
C HIS A 123 -23.41 14.21 17.46
N LEU A 124 -22.95 14.35 16.21
CA LEU A 124 -22.87 15.64 15.54
C LEU A 124 -24.18 16.00 14.80
N PRO A 125 -24.55 17.28 14.71
CA PRO A 125 -25.70 17.69 13.91
C PRO A 125 -25.44 17.48 12.41
N ASN A 126 -26.48 17.12 11.66
CA ASN A 126 -26.43 16.89 10.20
C ASN A 126 -25.43 15.81 9.78
N THR A 127 -25.20 14.81 10.63
CA THR A 127 -24.41 13.63 10.31
C THR A 127 -25.23 12.61 9.52
N PHE A 128 -24.56 11.80 8.69
CA PHE A 128 -25.17 10.68 7.98
C PHE A 128 -25.21 9.39 8.83
N MET A 129 -24.52 9.38 9.98
CA MET A 129 -24.38 8.22 10.85
C MET A 129 -25.46 8.26 11.95
N SER A 130 -26.26 7.20 12.07
CA SER A 130 -27.31 7.12 13.11
C SER A 130 -26.88 6.22 14.27
N MET A 131 -27.32 6.56 15.49
CA MET A 131 -27.12 5.74 16.69
C MET A 131 -27.72 4.35 16.57
N ASP A 132 -28.84 4.21 15.85
CA ASP A 132 -29.56 2.93 15.73
C ASP A 132 -28.75 1.87 14.98
N ARG A 133 -27.78 2.30 14.18
CA ARG A 133 -26.95 1.44 13.32
C ARG A 133 -25.46 1.50 13.66
N ILE A 134 -25.09 2.01 14.83
CA ILE A 134 -23.69 2.27 15.21
C ILE A 134 -22.80 1.03 15.07
N TRP A 135 -23.31 -0.17 15.41
CA TRP A 135 -22.58 -1.43 15.28
C TRP A 135 -22.38 -1.86 13.83
N ILE A 136 -23.35 -1.56 12.95
CA ILE A 136 -23.24 -1.82 11.51
C ILE A 136 -22.22 -0.87 10.90
N ASP A 137 -22.31 0.43 11.22
CA ASP A 137 -21.38 1.43 10.71
C ASP A 137 -19.95 1.19 11.22
N PHE A 138 -19.80 0.78 12.48
CA PHE A 138 -18.51 0.34 13.03
C PHE A 138 -17.94 -0.85 12.26
N GLY A 139 -18.75 -1.91 12.05
CA GLY A 139 -18.33 -3.10 11.33
C GLY A 139 -17.94 -2.80 9.89
N MET A 140 -18.74 -1.99 9.19
CA MET A 140 -18.46 -1.55 7.82
C MET A 140 -17.18 -0.73 7.74
N TRP A 141 -16.98 0.23 8.65
CA TRP A 141 -15.77 1.04 8.68
C TRP A 141 -14.55 0.16 8.95
N TRP A 142 -14.57 -0.61 10.03
CA TRP A 142 -13.42 -1.40 10.45
C TRP A 142 -13.00 -2.44 9.40
N THR A 143 -13.97 -3.21 8.88
CA THR A 143 -13.69 -4.23 7.86
C THR A 143 -13.33 -3.59 6.51
N GLY A 144 -13.99 -2.49 6.13
CA GLY A 144 -13.66 -1.72 4.94
C GLY A 144 -12.22 -1.21 4.97
N GLU A 145 -11.78 -0.64 6.09
CA GLU A 145 -10.39 -0.20 6.26
C GLU A 145 -9.40 -1.36 6.15
N ILE A 146 -9.69 -2.52 6.76
CA ILE A 146 -8.84 -3.71 6.64
C ILE A 146 -8.69 -4.13 5.17
N LEU A 147 -9.80 -4.18 4.42
CA LEU A 147 -9.78 -4.52 2.99
C LEU A 147 -8.94 -3.53 2.19
N ASN A 148 -9.10 -2.23 2.44
CA ASN A 148 -8.32 -1.19 1.75
C ASN A 148 -6.83 -1.25 2.11
N VAL A 149 -6.48 -1.55 3.36
CA VAL A 149 -5.08 -1.74 3.77
C VAL A 149 -4.46 -2.93 3.04
N ILE A 150 -5.13 -4.09 3.02
CA ILE A 150 -4.64 -5.29 2.33
C ILE A 150 -4.45 -5.02 0.83
N ALA A 151 -5.37 -4.28 0.21
CA ALA A 151 -5.32 -3.99 -1.22
C ALA A 151 -4.23 -2.97 -1.59
N PHE A 152 -4.17 -1.83 -0.88
CA PHE A 152 -3.36 -0.68 -1.31
C PHE A 152 -2.00 -0.58 -0.65
N LEU A 153 -1.86 -1.01 0.61
CA LEU A 153 -0.58 -0.90 1.32
C LEU A 153 0.58 -1.60 0.59
N PRO A 154 0.45 -2.86 0.09
CA PRO A 154 1.58 -3.51 -0.58
C PRO A 154 1.94 -2.82 -1.90
N ILE A 155 0.95 -2.28 -2.62
CA ILE A 155 1.16 -1.52 -3.86
C ILE A 155 1.99 -0.26 -3.59
N VAL A 156 1.62 0.49 -2.54
CA VAL A 156 2.34 1.72 -2.19
C VAL A 156 3.75 1.44 -1.68
N LEU A 157 3.93 0.37 -0.90
CA LEU A 157 5.26 -0.05 -0.43
C LEU A 157 6.17 -0.52 -1.57
N ALA A 158 5.60 -1.09 -2.63
CA ALA A 158 6.33 -1.52 -3.84
C ALA A 158 6.77 -0.36 -4.75
N ILE A 159 6.35 0.89 -4.49
CA ILE A 159 6.74 2.04 -5.32
C ILE A 159 8.27 2.22 -5.29
N PRO A 160 8.95 2.28 -6.44
CA PRO A 160 10.41 2.45 -6.50
C PRO A 160 10.85 3.84 -6.03
N ASN A 161 12.09 3.95 -5.54
CA ASN A 161 12.66 5.26 -5.17
C ASN A 161 12.84 6.14 -6.42
N GLN A 162 12.80 7.46 -6.25
CA GLN A 162 13.02 8.41 -7.35
C GLN A 162 14.34 8.17 -8.07
N ASN A 163 15.42 7.85 -7.34
CA ASN A 163 16.73 7.54 -7.94
C ASN A 163 16.68 6.29 -8.82
N THR A 164 15.92 5.26 -8.42
CA THR A 164 15.73 4.03 -9.21
C THR A 164 14.95 4.33 -10.49
N ILE A 165 13.92 5.18 -10.40
CA ILE A 165 13.14 5.62 -11.56
C ILE A 165 14.04 6.41 -12.54
N GLN A 166 14.86 7.34 -12.02
CA GLN A 166 15.79 8.11 -12.84
C GLN A 166 16.80 7.20 -13.55
N ASN A 167 17.38 6.22 -12.84
CA ASN A 167 18.28 5.25 -13.44
C ASN A 167 17.59 4.41 -14.51
N TYR A 168 16.35 3.95 -14.27
CA TYR A 168 15.57 3.20 -15.26
C TYR A 168 15.30 4.03 -16.52
N PHE A 169 14.96 5.32 -16.37
CA PHE A 169 14.76 6.21 -17.52
C PHE A 169 16.08 6.52 -18.25
N GLN A 170 17.20 6.60 -17.54
CA GLN A 170 18.51 6.77 -18.17
C GLN A 170 18.93 5.51 -18.92
N GLU A 171 18.75 4.32 -18.33
CA GLU A 171 18.99 3.04 -18.99
C GLU A 171 18.11 2.88 -20.22
N TYR A 172 16.79 3.16 -20.13
CA TYR A 172 15.88 3.10 -21.27
C TYR A 172 16.28 4.05 -22.42
N LYS A 173 16.74 5.26 -22.09
CA LYS A 173 17.27 6.21 -23.10
C LYS A 173 18.61 5.78 -23.69
N GLN A 174 19.39 4.99 -22.97
CA GLN A 174 20.71 4.52 -23.39
C GLN A 174 20.69 3.14 -24.05
N GLN A 175 19.55 2.43 -24.06
CA GLN A 175 19.43 1.20 -24.83
C GLN A 175 19.42 1.55 -26.33
N PRO A 176 20.49 1.21 -27.10
CA PRO A 176 20.34 1.18 -28.56
C PRO A 176 19.23 0.17 -28.86
N LEU A 177 18.32 0.52 -29.77
CA LEU A 177 17.32 -0.41 -30.32
C LEU A 177 18.04 -1.69 -30.73
N GLN A 178 18.01 -2.72 -29.87
CA GLN A 178 18.56 -4.04 -30.17
C GLN A 178 17.64 -4.67 -31.20
N THR A 179 17.91 -4.38 -32.47
CA THR A 179 17.32 -5.03 -33.65
C THR A 179 17.53 -6.55 -33.63
N GLU A 180 18.34 -7.08 -32.72
CA GLU A 180 18.49 -8.52 -32.48
C GLU A 180 17.25 -9.19 -31.86
N ILE A 181 16.37 -8.47 -31.15
CA ILE A 181 15.14 -9.05 -30.59
C ILE A 181 14.08 -9.27 -31.69
N LEU A 182 14.20 -8.61 -32.85
CA LEU A 182 13.29 -8.79 -33.99
C LEU A 182 13.63 -10.02 -34.86
N LEU A 183 14.80 -10.62 -34.67
CA LEU A 183 15.34 -11.69 -35.52
C LEU A 183 15.06 -13.15 -35.09
N PRO A 184 14.29 -13.52 -34.05
CA PRO A 184 13.96 -14.94 -33.86
C PRO A 184 12.88 -15.42 -34.87
N PHE A 185 12.17 -14.51 -35.55
CA PHE A 185 11.14 -14.89 -36.54
C PHE A 185 11.71 -15.16 -37.95
N PHE A 186 12.73 -14.43 -38.39
CA PHE A 186 13.30 -14.63 -39.73
C PHE A 186 14.23 -15.84 -39.83
N ARG A 187 14.86 -16.26 -38.72
CA ARG A 187 15.81 -17.38 -38.73
C ARG A 187 15.14 -18.76 -38.83
N ARG A 188 13.80 -18.84 -38.73
CA ARG A 188 13.03 -20.09 -38.83
C ARG A 188 12.57 -20.45 -40.25
N CYS A 189 12.78 -19.58 -41.24
CA CYS A 189 12.33 -19.84 -42.62
C CYS A 189 13.45 -20.24 -43.59
N THR A 190 14.71 -20.19 -43.17
CA THR A 190 15.85 -20.56 -44.01
C THR A 190 16.83 -21.39 -43.19
N LEU A 191 16.59 -22.70 -43.11
CA LEU A 191 17.57 -23.78 -42.94
C LEU A 191 16.79 -25.03 -42.51
N SER A 192 16.35 -25.78 -43.51
CA SER A 192 16.24 -27.22 -43.41
C SER A 192 17.63 -27.78 -43.05
N ASP A 193 17.90 -28.07 -41.77
CA ASP A 193 19.02 -28.93 -41.41
C ASP A 193 18.71 -29.77 -40.17
N PRO A 194 19.10 -31.07 -40.12
CA PRO A 194 18.52 -32.03 -39.20
C PRO A 194 19.52 -32.49 -38.13
N TYR A 195 19.94 -31.65 -37.16
CA TYR A 195 20.65 -32.16 -35.96
C TYR A 195 20.46 -31.24 -34.73
N PRO A 196 20.31 -31.79 -33.50
CA PRO A 196 20.30 -30.99 -32.28
C PRO A 196 21.73 -30.85 -31.75
N PHE A 197 22.34 -29.66 -31.87
CA PHE A 197 23.62 -29.37 -31.23
C PHE A 197 23.44 -28.38 -30.08
N PHE A 198 23.49 -28.95 -28.88
CA PHE A 198 23.49 -28.29 -27.58
C PHE A 198 24.83 -27.55 -27.39
N TYR A 199 24.80 -26.22 -27.28
CA TYR A 199 25.97 -25.42 -26.88
C TYR A 199 25.66 -24.66 -25.60
N TRP A 200 26.19 -25.18 -24.49
CA TRP A 200 26.26 -24.49 -23.20
C TRP A 200 27.63 -23.80 -23.08
N PRO A 201 27.70 -22.46 -22.92
CA PRO A 201 28.97 -21.81 -22.63
C PRO A 201 29.30 -21.97 -21.15
N ARG A 202 30.41 -22.68 -20.86
CA ARG A 202 31.05 -22.74 -19.54
C ARG A 202 31.71 -21.40 -19.23
N GLY A 203 31.40 -20.81 -18.06
CA GLY A 203 32.08 -19.62 -17.55
C GLY A 203 31.72 -19.29 -16.10
N ASN A 204 32.48 -19.87 -15.16
CA ASN A 204 32.81 -19.42 -13.80
C ASN A 204 31.73 -18.83 -12.88
N TYR A 205 31.16 -19.67 -12.01
CA TYR A 205 30.71 -19.25 -10.69
C TYR A 205 31.44 -20.03 -9.60
N VAL A 206 31.95 -19.26 -8.65
CA VAL A 206 32.71 -19.64 -7.47
C VAL A 206 31.80 -20.38 -6.48
N SER A 207 32.19 -21.62 -6.17
CA SER A 207 31.96 -22.36 -4.91
C SER A 207 30.61 -22.18 -4.19
N ASP A 208 29.61 -22.98 -4.59
CA ASP A 208 28.55 -23.40 -3.67
C ASP A 208 29.02 -24.66 -2.92
N ARG A 209 29.22 -24.52 -1.60
CA ARG A 209 29.32 -25.68 -0.69
C ARG A 209 27.93 -26.29 -0.55
N CYS A 210 27.66 -27.35 -1.32
CA CYS A 210 26.62 -28.30 -0.97
C CYS A 210 27.02 -29.02 0.33
N ILE A 211 26.15 -28.90 1.33
CA ILE A 211 26.17 -29.69 2.56
C ILE A 211 25.83 -31.12 2.17
N ASP A 212 26.77 -32.03 2.41
CA ASP A 212 26.59 -33.47 2.20
C ASP A 212 25.74 -34.04 3.33
N LEU A 213 24.54 -34.51 2.99
CA LEU A 213 23.60 -35.21 3.88
C LEU A 213 23.75 -36.72 3.66
N SER A 214 24.92 -37.26 4.01
CA SER A 214 25.10 -38.70 4.16
C SER A 214 26.20 -39.04 5.17
N SER A 215 25.91 -38.86 6.46
CA SER A 215 26.68 -39.50 7.54
C SER A 215 25.96 -39.43 8.90
N VAL A 216 24.79 -40.06 8.99
CA VAL A 216 24.23 -40.47 10.30
C VAL A 216 23.82 -41.94 10.16
N GLU A 217 24.79 -42.83 10.34
CA GLU A 217 24.54 -44.19 10.81
C GLU A 217 25.53 -44.49 11.95
N LEU A 218 24.96 -45.06 13.02
CA LEU A 218 25.52 -45.53 14.30
C LEU A 218 25.60 -44.50 15.43
#